data_AF-A0A7J3THP3-F1
#
_entry.id   AF-A0A7J3THP3-F1
#
_cell.length_a   1.000
_cell.length_b   1.000
_cell.length_c   1.000
_cell.angle_alpha   90.00
_cell.angle_beta   90.00
_cell.angle_gamma   90.00
#
_symmetry.space_group_name_H-M   'P 1'
#
loop_
_entity.id
_entity.type
_entity.pdbx_description
1 polymer ?
#
loop_
_entity_poly.entity_id
_entity_poly.type
_entity_poly.pdbx_seq_one_letter_code
_entity_poly.pdbx_strand_id
1 'polypeptide(L)'
;MALSLLNASKKYNKIVAVVGAGHKEGIERFLRNPPEIDIRQLVEVKEKKISVLKIIGSLITLFTILLLISILIKLGTSEFFSALIFWFLINGILSSVFAAIAGGHVLSILTAFFVAWLTSLSPLLAAGWFSGVVEFFVRKPTQEDLERLIRAESLRDMYKNKAFRVLLVAALTNLGSGLGTLIGLWYLSTHYGINIKDVILEFLSFDPIWIETFFNE
;
A
#
# COMPACT_ATOMS: atom_id res chain seq x y z
N MET A 1 16.59 -25.14 13.07
CA MET A 1 17.78 -25.20 13.96
C MET A 1 17.61 -26.22 15.09
N ALA A 2 16.60 -26.11 15.97
CA ALA A 2 16.40 -27.08 17.06
C ALA A 2 16.25 -28.53 16.57
N LEU A 3 15.46 -28.77 15.52
CA LEU A 3 15.35 -30.09 14.87
C LEU A 3 16.68 -30.60 14.33
N SER A 4 17.54 -29.71 13.80
CA SER A 4 18.87 -30.06 13.31
C SER A 4 19.78 -30.53 14.45
N LEU A 5 19.68 -29.90 15.63
CA LEU A 5 20.40 -30.33 16.83
C LEU A 5 19.90 -31.69 17.33
N LEU A 6 18.59 -31.92 17.31
CA LEU A 6 17.97 -33.19 17.69
C LEU A 6 18.37 -34.33 16.73
N ASN A 7 18.47 -34.06 15.44
CA ASN A 7 18.94 -35.05 14.46
C ASN A 7 20.44 -35.29 14.58
N ALA A 8 21.23 -34.26 14.84
CA ALA A 8 22.66 -34.41 15.11
C ALA A 8 22.93 -35.21 16.38
N SER A 9 22.10 -35.06 17.44
CA SER A 9 22.27 -35.81 18.70
C SER A 9 22.00 -37.30 18.58
N LYS A 10 21.31 -37.74 17.51
CA LYS A 10 21.18 -39.16 17.17
C LYS A 10 22.46 -39.77 16.61
N LYS A 11 23.38 -38.95 16.09
CA LYS A 11 24.61 -39.39 15.41
C LYS A 11 25.88 -39.07 16.20
N TYR A 12 25.86 -38.04 17.04
CA TYR A 12 27.04 -37.56 17.76
C TYR A 12 26.73 -37.37 19.25
N ASN A 13 27.65 -37.80 20.12
CA ASN A 13 27.49 -37.74 21.58
C ASN A 13 27.77 -36.34 22.18
N LYS A 14 28.42 -35.45 21.45
CA LYS A 14 28.72 -34.07 21.88
C LYS A 14 28.53 -33.11 20.72
N ILE A 15 27.76 -32.05 20.96
CA ILE A 15 27.42 -31.03 19.97
C ILE A 15 27.58 -29.65 20.61
N VAL A 16 28.24 -28.75 19.90
CA VAL A 16 28.32 -27.34 20.26
C VAL A 16 27.61 -26.54 19.16
N ALA A 17 26.69 -25.68 19.56
CA ALA A 17 25.91 -24.85 18.64
C ALA A 17 26.03 -23.37 19.03
N VAL A 18 26.39 -22.53 18.07
CA VAL A 18 26.38 -21.08 18.24
C VAL A 18 25.05 -20.57 17.71
N VAL A 19 24.27 -19.93 18.58
CA VAL A 19 22.92 -19.44 18.27
C VAL A 19 22.77 -17.98 18.71
N GLY A 20 22.01 -17.20 17.94
CA GLY A 20 21.69 -15.83 18.34
C GLY A 20 20.81 -15.80 19.59
N ALA A 21 21.00 -14.80 20.46
CA ALA A 21 20.32 -14.68 21.76
C ALA A 21 18.79 -14.78 21.65
N GLY A 22 18.18 -14.15 20.63
CA GLY A 22 16.72 -14.18 20.42
C GLY A 22 16.15 -15.56 20.05
N HIS A 23 16.97 -16.50 19.58
CA HIS A 23 16.54 -17.86 19.26
C HIS A 23 16.82 -18.87 20.37
N LYS A 24 17.64 -18.50 21.37
CA LYS A 24 18.09 -19.42 22.43
C LYS A 24 16.91 -20.02 23.18
N GLU A 25 16.00 -19.19 23.68
CA GLU A 25 14.88 -19.62 24.52
C GLU A 25 13.93 -20.56 23.77
N GLY A 26 13.63 -20.25 22.50
CA GLY A 26 12.82 -21.12 21.64
C GLY A 26 13.47 -22.47 21.37
N ILE A 27 14.79 -22.51 21.17
CA ILE A 27 15.54 -23.76 20.96
C ILE A 27 15.55 -24.60 22.23
N GLU A 28 15.82 -24.01 23.40
CA GLU A 28 15.82 -24.76 24.67
C GLU A 28 14.43 -25.33 25.01
N ARG A 29 13.35 -24.56 24.76
CA ARG A 29 11.98 -25.04 24.97
C ARG A 29 11.66 -26.23 24.06
N PHE A 30 12.09 -26.16 22.81
CA PHE A 30 11.90 -27.23 21.83
C PHE A 30 12.69 -28.49 22.20
N LEU A 31 13.94 -28.36 22.65
CA LEU A 31 14.78 -29.49 23.03
C LEU A 31 14.29 -30.18 24.31
N ARG A 32 13.67 -29.44 25.24
CA ARG A 32 13.10 -29.99 26.49
C ARG A 32 11.85 -30.83 26.26
N ASN A 33 10.98 -30.43 25.33
CA ASN A 33 9.77 -31.17 24.95
C ASN A 33 9.67 -31.23 23.43
N PRO A 34 10.33 -32.20 22.78
CA PRO A 34 10.29 -32.34 21.32
C PRO A 34 8.88 -32.75 20.90
N PRO A 35 8.13 -31.89 20.15
CA PRO A 35 6.86 -32.31 19.59
C PRO A 35 7.12 -33.30 18.44
N GLU A 36 6.21 -34.23 18.19
CA GLU A 36 6.17 -34.93 16.90
C GLU A 36 5.75 -33.91 15.82
N ILE A 37 6.72 -33.38 15.09
CA ILE A 37 6.48 -32.42 14.01
C ILE A 37 6.65 -33.15 12.69
N ASP A 38 5.55 -33.30 11.95
CA ASP A 38 5.61 -33.70 10.56
C ASP A 38 6.11 -32.51 9.72
N ILE A 39 7.34 -32.63 9.23
CA ILE A 39 8.01 -31.63 8.41
C ILE A 39 7.22 -31.35 7.12
N ARG A 40 6.42 -32.34 6.65
CA ARG A 40 5.59 -32.18 5.45
C ARG A 40 4.52 -31.10 5.64
N GLN A 41 3.97 -30.97 6.84
CA GLN A 41 2.98 -29.93 7.17
C GLN A 41 3.58 -28.52 7.16
N LEU A 42 4.90 -28.38 7.39
CA LEU A 42 5.60 -27.09 7.34
C LEU A 42 5.93 -26.65 5.91
N VAL A 43 6.02 -27.61 4.98
CA VAL A 43 6.28 -27.36 3.55
C VAL A 43 4.97 -27.29 2.75
N GLU A 44 3.86 -27.69 3.35
CA GLU A 44 2.52 -27.54 2.78
C GLU A 44 2.14 -26.05 2.71
N VAL A 45 2.46 -25.44 1.58
CA VAL A 45 1.97 -24.11 1.23
C VAL A 45 0.48 -24.28 0.92
N LYS A 46 -0.38 -24.03 1.91
CA LYS A 46 -1.83 -23.91 1.68
C LYS A 46 -2.04 -23.03 0.45
N GLU A 47 -2.67 -23.58 -0.59
CA GLU A 47 -3.05 -22.82 -1.78
C GLU A 47 -3.85 -21.60 -1.32
N LYS A 48 -3.26 -20.41 -1.48
CA LYS A 48 -3.93 -19.18 -1.09
C LYS A 48 -5.13 -19.01 -2.01
N LYS A 49 -6.33 -19.29 -1.48
CA LYS A 49 -7.60 -18.86 -2.07
C LYS A 49 -7.45 -17.40 -2.50
N ILE A 50 -7.91 -17.08 -3.70
CA ILE A 50 -7.86 -15.71 -4.24
C ILE A 50 -8.42 -14.78 -3.17
N SER A 51 -7.60 -13.82 -2.73
CA SER A 51 -8.00 -12.89 -1.69
C SER A 51 -9.16 -12.05 -2.21
N VAL A 52 -10.30 -12.08 -1.53
CA VAL A 52 -11.47 -11.26 -1.84
C VAL A 52 -11.09 -9.79 -2.01
N LEU A 53 -10.13 -9.30 -1.23
CA LEU A 53 -9.58 -7.94 -1.34
C LEU A 53 -8.90 -7.66 -2.67
N LYS A 54 -8.20 -8.64 -3.26
CA LYS A 54 -7.60 -8.50 -4.59
C LYS A 54 -8.67 -8.41 -5.66
N ILE A 55 -9.72 -9.22 -5.57
CA ILE A 55 -10.84 -9.18 -6.52
C ILE A 55 -11.52 -7.81 -6.46
N ILE A 56 -11.88 -7.35 -5.25
CA ILE A 56 -12.50 -6.04 -5.06
C ILE A 56 -11.59 -4.92 -5.56
N GLY A 57 -10.30 -4.94 -5.20
CA GLY A 57 -9.34 -3.93 -5.66
C GLY A 57 -9.19 -3.90 -7.19
N SER A 58 -9.16 -5.07 -7.84
CA SER A 58 -9.12 -5.18 -9.30
C SER A 58 -10.40 -4.68 -9.96
N LEU A 59 -11.57 -4.97 -9.38
CA LEU A 59 -12.86 -4.48 -9.88
C LEU A 59 -12.95 -2.95 -9.78
N ILE A 60 -12.52 -2.36 -8.67
CA ILE A 60 -12.48 -0.90 -8.51
C ILE A 60 -11.51 -0.29 -9.53
N THR A 61 -10.35 -0.91 -9.75
CA THR A 61 -9.37 -0.43 -10.74
C THR A 61 -9.95 -0.45 -12.16
N LEU A 62 -10.60 -1.56 -12.54
CA LEU A 62 -11.27 -1.69 -13.83
C LEU A 62 -12.38 -0.64 -13.98
N PHE A 63 -13.18 -0.45 -12.93
CA PHE A 63 -14.21 0.59 -12.89
C PHE A 63 -13.64 1.98 -13.13
N THR A 64 -12.57 2.37 -12.43
CA THR A 64 -11.95 3.68 -12.61
C THR A 64 -11.36 3.88 -14.01
N ILE A 65 -10.80 2.82 -14.63
CA ILE A 65 -10.31 2.91 -16.02
C ILE A 65 -11.48 3.17 -16.99
N LEU A 66 -12.59 2.44 -16.85
CA LEU A 66 -13.77 2.64 -17.68
C LEU A 66 -14.36 4.04 -17.49
N LEU A 67 -14.40 4.54 -16.25
CA LEU A 67 -14.80 5.91 -15.92
C LEU A 67 -13.96 6.94 -16.69
N LEU A 68 -12.64 6.79 -16.70
CA LEU A 68 -11.74 7.70 -17.42
C LEU A 68 -11.97 7.67 -18.93
N ILE A 69 -12.22 6.49 -19.51
CA ILE A 69 -12.52 6.36 -20.94
C ILE A 69 -13.82 7.08 -21.27
N SER A 70 -14.88 6.91 -20.48
CA SER A 70 -16.15 7.62 -20.67
C SER A 70 -16.00 9.13 -20.58
N ILE A 71 -15.17 9.63 -19.64
CA ILE A 71 -14.87 11.07 -19.52
C ILE A 71 -14.12 11.57 -20.77
N LEU A 72 -13.13 10.82 -21.26
CA LEU A 72 -12.38 11.19 -22.47
C LEU A 72 -13.28 11.34 -23.69
N ILE A 73 -14.22 10.39 -23.88
CA ILE A 73 -15.18 10.42 -25.00
C ILE A 73 -16.08 11.66 -24.91
N LYS A 74 -16.53 12.04 -23.71
CA LYS A 74 -17.46 13.16 -23.51
C LYS A 74 -16.81 14.54 -23.59
N LEU A 75 -15.61 14.70 -23.06
CA LEU A 75 -14.97 16.03 -22.94
C LEU A 75 -14.15 16.42 -24.18
N GLY A 76 -13.74 15.45 -25.01
CA GLY A 76 -12.72 15.69 -26.03
C GLY A 76 -11.30 15.60 -25.46
N THR A 77 -10.30 15.48 -26.34
CA THR A 77 -8.91 15.18 -25.94
C THR A 77 -8.25 16.31 -25.15
N SER A 78 -8.44 17.57 -25.57
CA SER A 78 -7.80 18.74 -24.95
C SER A 78 -8.27 18.94 -23.50
N GLU A 79 -9.58 18.92 -23.30
CA GLU A 79 -10.24 19.09 -22.01
C GLU A 79 -9.93 17.93 -21.06
N PHE A 80 -9.86 16.70 -21.59
CA PHE A 80 -9.45 15.53 -20.81
C PHE A 80 -8.01 15.66 -20.29
N PHE A 81 -7.05 16.09 -21.13
CA PHE A 81 -5.68 16.29 -20.67
C PHE A 81 -5.59 17.41 -19.62
N SER A 82 -6.34 18.50 -19.81
CA SER A 82 -6.43 19.56 -18.81
C SER A 82 -6.99 19.04 -17.48
N ALA A 83 -8.08 18.26 -17.52
CA ALA A 83 -8.67 17.61 -16.35
C ALA A 83 -7.66 16.68 -15.64
N LEU A 84 -6.91 15.86 -16.38
CA LEU A 84 -5.87 15.00 -15.83
C LEU A 84 -4.74 15.78 -15.17
N ILE A 85 -4.32 16.92 -15.73
CA ILE A 85 -3.28 17.76 -15.12
C ILE A 85 -3.76 18.29 -13.77
N PHE A 86 -4.99 18.82 -13.69
CA PHE A 86 -5.54 19.28 -12.41
C PHE A 86 -5.71 18.13 -11.42
N TRP A 87 -6.16 16.96 -11.88
CA TRP A 87 -6.25 15.76 -11.05
C TRP A 87 -4.88 15.36 -10.47
N PHE A 88 -3.85 15.33 -11.32
CA PHE A 88 -2.48 15.06 -10.94
C PHE A 88 -1.98 16.07 -9.90
N LEU A 89 -2.16 17.37 -10.16
CA LEU A 89 -1.69 18.44 -9.29
C LEU A 89 -2.40 18.44 -7.94
N ILE A 90 -3.72 18.32 -7.90
CA ILE A 90 -4.49 18.32 -6.64
C ILE A 90 -4.05 17.16 -5.75
N ASN A 91 -3.98 15.94 -6.31
CA ASN A 91 -3.53 14.77 -5.55
C ASN A 91 -2.07 14.90 -5.13
N GLY A 92 -1.18 15.24 -6.07
CA GLY A 92 0.25 15.34 -5.83
C GLY A 92 0.60 16.38 -4.77
N ILE A 93 0.07 17.60 -4.90
CA ILE A 93 0.32 18.69 -3.94
C ILE A 93 -0.17 18.29 -2.56
N LEU A 94 -1.42 17.83 -2.43
CA LEU A 94 -2.00 17.55 -1.11
C LEU A 94 -1.28 16.38 -0.42
N SER A 95 -0.98 15.30 -1.14
CA SER A 95 -0.15 14.20 -0.61
C SER A 95 1.25 14.64 -0.20
N SER A 96 1.90 15.48 -1.00
CA SER A 96 3.24 15.98 -0.70
C SER A 96 3.26 16.89 0.53
N VAL A 97 2.24 17.74 0.71
CA VAL A 97 2.06 18.59 1.90
C VAL A 97 1.89 17.73 3.14
N PHE A 98 1.06 16.70 3.08
CA PHE A 98 0.86 15.79 4.22
C PHE A 98 2.13 14.96 4.52
N ALA A 99 2.86 14.52 3.50
CA ALA A 99 4.17 13.89 3.68
C ALA A 99 5.18 14.85 4.34
N ALA A 100 5.15 16.13 3.99
CA ALA A 100 5.98 17.17 4.61
C ALA A 100 5.57 17.43 6.08
N ILE A 101 4.27 17.46 6.39
CA ILE A 101 3.74 17.56 7.77
C ILE A 101 4.18 16.35 8.61
N ALA A 102 4.20 15.15 8.01
CA ALA A 102 4.77 13.96 8.64
C ALA A 102 6.29 14.06 8.88
N GLY A 103 6.94 15.15 8.42
CA GLY A 103 8.37 15.38 8.38
C GLY A 103 9.11 14.32 7.60
N GLY A 104 8.52 13.90 6.48
CA GLY A 104 9.15 13.01 5.52
C GLY A 104 10.39 13.63 4.89
N HIS A 105 11.30 12.78 4.45
CA HIS A 105 12.44 13.20 3.66
C HIS A 105 11.99 13.78 2.31
N VAL A 106 12.80 14.67 1.73
CA VAL A 106 12.49 15.33 0.44
C VAL A 106 12.15 14.32 -0.66
N LEU A 107 12.89 13.21 -0.73
CA LEU A 107 12.62 12.13 -1.69
C LEU A 107 11.23 11.50 -1.51
N SER A 108 10.79 11.31 -0.28
CA SER A 108 9.48 10.76 0.06
C SER A 108 8.35 11.74 -0.27
N ILE A 109 8.59 13.04 -0.07
CA ILE A 109 7.68 14.13 -0.46
C ILE A 109 7.53 14.18 -1.99
N LEU A 110 8.64 14.12 -2.73
CA LEU A 110 8.61 14.07 -4.20
C LEU A 110 7.89 12.83 -4.70
N THR A 111 8.15 11.67 -4.08
CA THR A 111 7.47 10.42 -4.44
C THR A 111 5.97 10.52 -4.20
N ALA A 112 5.55 11.11 -3.08
CA ALA A 112 4.14 11.39 -2.82
C ALA A 112 3.52 12.27 -3.92
N PHE A 113 4.22 13.34 -4.34
CA PHE A 113 3.75 14.23 -5.41
C PHE A 113 3.51 13.50 -6.74
N PHE A 114 4.47 12.70 -7.21
CA PHE A 114 4.38 12.06 -8.52
C PHE A 114 3.47 10.84 -8.56
N VAL A 115 3.26 10.16 -7.42
CA VAL A 115 2.55 8.88 -7.37
C VAL A 115 1.10 9.01 -6.90
N ALA A 116 0.74 10.07 -6.17
CA ALA A 116 -0.56 10.16 -5.51
C ALA A 116 -1.78 10.02 -6.41
N TRP A 117 -1.72 10.52 -7.65
CA TRP A 117 -2.81 10.43 -8.61
C TRP A 117 -3.13 8.99 -9.05
N LEU A 118 -2.15 8.07 -8.97
CA LEU A 118 -2.33 6.65 -9.30
C LEU A 118 -3.16 5.91 -8.25
N THR A 119 -3.12 6.35 -7.00
CA THR A 119 -3.88 5.73 -5.90
C THR A 119 -5.38 5.80 -6.15
N SER A 120 -5.85 6.90 -6.71
CA SER A 120 -7.25 7.05 -7.06
C SER A 120 -7.67 6.14 -8.22
N LEU A 121 -6.72 5.75 -9.08
CA LEU A 121 -6.96 4.80 -10.18
C LEU A 121 -6.98 3.36 -9.70
N SER A 122 -6.13 3.02 -8.74
CA SER A 122 -6.10 1.69 -8.13
C SER A 122 -5.94 1.78 -6.62
N PRO A 123 -6.94 1.36 -5.84
CA PRO A 123 -6.84 1.28 -4.39
C PRO A 123 -5.68 0.40 -3.90
N LEU A 124 -5.17 -0.49 -4.76
CA LEU A 124 -4.02 -1.34 -4.47
C LEU A 124 -2.70 -0.55 -4.47
N LEU A 125 -2.66 0.61 -5.15
CA LEU A 125 -1.47 1.45 -5.34
C LEU A 125 -1.51 2.68 -4.43
N ALA A 126 -1.64 2.48 -3.11
CA ALA A 126 -1.68 3.58 -2.17
C ALA A 126 -0.38 4.40 -2.14
N ALA A 127 -0.48 5.72 -2.28
CA ALA A 127 0.63 6.66 -2.39
C ALA A 127 1.60 6.57 -1.20
N GLY A 128 1.04 6.33 -0.03
CA GLY A 128 1.77 6.12 1.22
C GLY A 128 2.65 4.88 1.21
N TRP A 129 2.34 3.83 0.44
CA TRP A 129 3.25 2.70 0.29
C TRP A 129 4.53 3.13 -0.42
N PHE A 130 4.42 3.89 -1.50
CA PHE A 130 5.57 4.38 -2.25
C PHE A 130 6.38 5.38 -1.42
N SER A 131 5.73 6.41 -0.87
CA SER A 131 6.39 7.42 -0.04
C SER A 131 7.01 6.80 1.23
N GLY A 132 6.30 5.85 1.88
CA GLY A 132 6.79 5.13 3.05
C GLY A 132 7.96 4.19 2.75
N VAL A 133 7.96 3.49 1.61
CA VAL A 133 9.11 2.67 1.19
C VAL A 133 10.33 3.53 0.93
N VAL A 134 10.17 4.67 0.26
CA VAL A 134 11.27 5.63 0.07
C VAL A 134 11.78 6.15 1.42
N GLU A 135 10.87 6.52 2.32
CA GLU A 135 11.23 6.96 3.68
C GLU A 135 11.99 5.88 4.46
N PHE A 136 11.57 4.62 4.31
CA PHE A 136 12.23 3.47 4.92
C PHE A 136 13.67 3.32 4.43
N PHE A 137 13.88 3.39 3.12
CA PHE A 137 15.23 3.27 2.54
C PHE A 137 16.14 4.43 2.92
N VAL A 138 15.59 5.63 3.07
CA VAL A 138 16.35 6.81 3.48
C VAL A 138 16.71 6.76 4.97
N ARG A 139 15.74 6.49 5.86
CA ARG A 139 15.97 6.52 7.31
C ARG A 139 16.63 5.26 7.85
N LYS A 140 16.42 4.11 7.19
CA LYS A 140 16.93 2.79 7.59
C LYS A 140 16.60 2.47 9.06
N PRO A 141 15.31 2.33 9.43
CA PRO A 141 14.94 2.02 10.81
C PRO A 141 15.51 0.66 11.24
N THR A 142 15.99 0.59 12.47
CA THR A 142 16.62 -0.63 13.04
C THR A 142 15.64 -1.42 13.92
N GLN A 143 16.04 -2.62 14.34
CA GLN A 143 15.28 -3.38 15.33
C GLN A 143 15.16 -2.62 16.65
N GLU A 144 16.21 -1.91 17.07
CA GLU A 144 16.19 -1.07 18.27
C GLU A 144 15.17 0.09 18.14
N ASP A 145 15.04 0.69 16.96
CA ASP A 145 14.00 1.70 16.71
C ASP A 145 12.60 1.09 16.93
N LEU A 146 12.36 -0.14 16.49
CA LEU A 146 11.06 -0.80 16.71
C LEU A 146 10.80 -1.09 18.20
N GLU A 147 11.81 -1.55 18.93
CA GLU A 147 11.71 -1.78 20.38
C GLU A 147 11.46 -0.48 21.15
N ARG A 148 12.17 0.60 20.80
CA ARG A 148 11.97 1.94 21.38
C ARG A 148 10.58 2.49 21.05
N LEU A 149 10.03 2.19 19.87
CA LEU A 149 8.69 2.60 19.49
C LEU A 149 7.63 1.93 20.36
N ILE A 150 7.77 0.63 20.64
CA ILE A 150 6.84 -0.13 21.49
C ILE A 150 6.86 0.40 22.93
N ARG A 151 8.03 0.87 23.40
CA ARG A 151 8.21 1.43 24.75
C ARG A 151 7.92 2.93 24.83
N ALA A 152 7.50 3.58 23.75
CA ALA A 152 7.27 5.01 23.74
C ALA A 152 6.01 5.36 24.58
N GLU A 153 6.15 6.32 25.51
CA GLU A 153 5.07 6.73 26.41
C GLU A 153 4.33 8.00 25.92
N SER A 154 4.84 8.65 24.87
CA SER A 154 4.23 9.87 24.33
C SER A 154 4.34 9.96 22.81
N LEU A 155 3.38 10.65 22.18
CA LEU A 155 3.42 10.94 20.75
C LEU A 155 4.69 11.70 20.33
N ARG A 156 5.23 12.54 21.22
CA ARG A 156 6.47 13.29 20.97
C ARG A 156 7.68 12.36 20.90
N ASP A 157 7.70 11.30 21.68
CA ASP A 157 8.77 10.29 21.66
C ASP A 157 8.65 9.39 20.43
N MET A 158 7.42 8.99 20.07
CA MET A 158 7.16 8.30 18.81
C MET A 158 7.63 9.13 17.61
N TYR A 159 7.37 10.44 17.59
CA TYR A 159 7.76 11.32 16.48
C TYR A 159 9.29 11.44 16.27
N LYS A 160 10.09 11.20 17.31
CA LYS A 160 11.56 11.16 17.20
C LYS A 160 12.08 9.82 16.66
N ASN A 161 11.24 8.78 16.67
CA ASN A 161 11.59 7.43 16.26
C ASN A 161 11.55 7.27 14.73
N LYS A 162 12.57 6.62 14.15
CA LYS A 162 12.67 6.42 12.69
C LYS A 162 11.60 5.49 12.14
N ALA A 163 11.27 4.41 12.83
CA ALA A 163 10.24 3.46 12.40
C ALA A 163 8.86 4.13 12.38
N PHE A 164 8.56 4.91 13.41
CA PHE A 164 7.32 5.68 13.44
C PHE A 164 7.24 6.73 12.33
N ARG A 165 8.34 7.41 12.01
CA ARG A 165 8.38 8.37 10.89
C ARG A 165 7.97 7.73 9.57
N VAL A 166 8.48 6.53 9.28
CA VAL A 166 8.10 5.78 8.07
C VAL A 166 6.59 5.54 8.02
N LEU A 167 6.02 5.05 9.13
CA LEU A 167 4.59 4.78 9.24
C LEU A 167 3.75 6.05 9.12
N LEU A 168 4.18 7.13 9.77
CA LEU A 168 3.48 8.40 9.77
C LEU A 168 3.49 9.04 8.38
N VAL A 169 4.63 9.00 7.67
CA VAL A 169 4.74 9.48 6.28
C VAL A 169 3.78 8.70 5.39
N ALA A 170 3.76 7.37 5.49
CA ALA A 170 2.83 6.55 4.71
C ALA A 170 1.36 6.90 5.01
N ALA A 171 1.00 7.00 6.29
CA ALA A 171 -0.37 7.28 6.71
C ALA A 171 -0.86 8.68 6.29
N LEU A 172 -0.07 9.73 6.54
CA LEU A 172 -0.45 11.09 6.16
C LEU A 172 -0.47 11.26 4.64
N THR A 173 0.46 10.64 3.91
CA THR A 173 0.44 10.66 2.43
C THR A 173 -0.85 10.07 1.87
N ASN A 174 -1.34 8.96 2.45
CA ASN A 174 -2.62 8.35 2.07
C ASN A 174 -3.81 9.24 2.42
N LEU A 175 -3.79 9.92 3.58
CA LEU A 175 -4.81 10.92 3.91
C LEU A 175 -4.83 12.08 2.91
N GLY A 176 -3.66 12.60 2.55
CA GLY A 176 -3.54 13.64 1.52
C GLY A 176 -4.05 13.17 0.15
N SER A 177 -3.78 11.93 -0.25
CA SER A 177 -4.27 11.37 -1.51
C SER A 177 -5.80 11.17 -1.50
N GLY A 178 -6.35 10.68 -0.37
CA GLY A 178 -7.78 10.54 -0.20
C GLY A 178 -8.51 11.88 -0.28
N LEU A 179 -8.03 12.90 0.42
CA LEU A 179 -8.56 14.25 0.32
C LEU A 179 -8.38 14.84 -1.08
N GLY A 180 -7.24 14.59 -1.72
CA GLY A 180 -6.95 15.03 -3.09
C GLY A 180 -7.93 14.42 -4.10
N THR A 181 -8.31 13.16 -3.90
CA THR A 181 -9.33 12.50 -4.72
C THR A 181 -10.69 13.17 -4.55
N LEU A 182 -11.12 13.46 -3.31
CA LEU A 182 -12.40 14.12 -3.05
C LEU A 182 -12.46 15.53 -3.63
N ILE A 183 -11.41 16.32 -3.42
CA ILE A 183 -11.30 17.69 -3.94
C ILE A 183 -11.18 17.68 -5.47
N GLY A 184 -10.40 16.75 -6.02
CA GLY A 184 -10.24 16.57 -7.46
C GLY A 184 -11.57 16.24 -8.13
N LEU A 185 -12.36 15.33 -7.56
CA LEU A 185 -13.69 14.99 -8.08
C LEU A 185 -14.63 16.20 -8.07
N TRP A 186 -14.67 16.94 -6.95
CA TRP A 186 -15.46 18.16 -6.85
C TRP A 186 -15.03 19.23 -7.87
N TYR A 187 -13.71 19.43 -8.03
CA TYR A 187 -13.14 20.40 -8.97
C TYR A 187 -13.50 20.04 -10.42
N LEU A 188 -13.31 18.77 -10.80
CA LEU A 188 -13.65 18.25 -12.13
C LEU A 188 -15.14 18.38 -12.44
N SER A 189 -16.00 18.11 -11.45
CA SER A 189 -17.44 18.23 -11.62
C SER A 189 -17.88 19.67 -11.89
N THR A 190 -17.28 20.62 -11.19
CA THR A 190 -17.65 22.04 -11.28
C THR A 190 -17.09 22.72 -12.54
N HIS A 191 -15.86 22.40 -12.94
CA HIS A 191 -15.15 23.11 -14.02
C HIS A 191 -15.28 22.46 -15.40
N TYR A 192 -15.52 21.15 -15.46
CA TYR A 192 -15.63 20.42 -16.72
C TYR A 192 -17.04 19.85 -16.96
N GLY A 193 -18.02 20.21 -16.12
CA GLY A 193 -19.39 19.74 -16.25
C GLY A 193 -19.56 18.23 -16.06
N ILE A 194 -18.57 17.55 -15.46
CA ILE A 194 -18.63 16.11 -15.21
C ILE A 194 -19.62 15.86 -14.07
N ASN A 195 -20.85 15.47 -14.41
CA ASN A 195 -21.79 15.03 -13.38
C ASN A 195 -21.45 13.59 -12.96
N ILE A 196 -20.70 13.46 -11.86
CA ILE A 196 -20.23 12.18 -11.34
C ILE A 196 -21.40 11.21 -11.10
N LYS A 197 -22.58 11.72 -10.71
CA LYS A 197 -23.77 10.88 -10.52
C LYS A 197 -24.21 10.26 -11.84
N ASP A 198 -24.26 11.05 -12.90
CA ASP A 198 -24.67 10.57 -14.22
C ASP A 198 -23.68 9.54 -14.75
N VAL A 199 -22.36 9.79 -14.59
CA VAL A 199 -21.34 8.82 -15.02
C VAL A 199 -21.42 7.51 -14.22
N ILE A 200 -21.66 7.58 -12.90
CA ILE A 200 -21.85 6.38 -12.06
C ILE A 200 -23.14 5.65 -12.42
N LEU A 201 -24.24 6.37 -12.62
CA LEU A 201 -25.55 5.79 -12.96
C LEU A 201 -25.51 5.13 -14.32
N GLU A 202 -24.92 5.79 -15.33
CA GLU A 202 -24.75 5.28 -16.68
C GLU A 202 -23.91 3.99 -16.70
N PHE A 203 -22.85 3.94 -15.90
CA PHE A 203 -22.06 2.72 -15.70
C PHE A 203 -22.87 1.60 -15.02
N LEU A 204 -23.61 1.91 -13.94
CA LEU A 204 -24.40 0.92 -13.21
C LEU A 204 -25.61 0.41 -14.01
N SER A 205 -26.14 1.23 -14.91
CA SER A 205 -27.24 0.84 -15.80
C SER A 205 -26.82 -0.13 -16.91
N PHE A 206 -25.52 -0.35 -17.13
CA PHE A 206 -25.02 -1.31 -18.14
C PHE A 206 -25.74 -1.17 -19.49
N ASP A 207 -26.03 0.06 -19.94
CA ASP A 207 -26.75 0.24 -21.20
C ASP A 207 -25.77 -0.05 -22.36
N PRO A 208 -25.97 -1.11 -23.19
CA PRO A 208 -25.00 -1.51 -24.21
C PRO A 208 -24.92 -0.57 -25.41
N ILE A 209 -25.60 0.58 -25.36
CA ILE A 209 -25.71 1.55 -26.45
C ILE A 209 -24.32 2.00 -26.96
N TRP A 210 -23.32 2.02 -26.08
CA TRP A 210 -21.94 2.38 -26.43
C TRP A 210 -21.20 1.36 -27.30
N ILE A 211 -21.62 0.08 -27.30
CA ILE A 211 -21.01 -0.95 -28.17
C ILE A 211 -21.54 -0.81 -29.59
N GLU A 212 -22.82 -0.47 -29.77
CA GLU A 212 -23.42 -0.32 -31.11
C GLU A 212 -22.89 0.89 -31.87
N THR A 213 -22.50 1.97 -31.17
CA THR A 213 -21.88 3.14 -31.83
C THR A 213 -20.44 2.86 -32.28
N PHE A 214 -19.74 1.91 -31.65
CA PHE A 214 -18.33 1.62 -31.94
C PHE A 214 -18.11 0.65 -33.13
N PHE A 215 -19.13 -0.13 -33.50
CA PHE A 215 -19.05 -1.12 -34.58
C PHE A 215 -19.73 -0.68 -35.90
N ASN A 216 -20.33 0.51 -35.93
CA ASN A 216 -21.06 1.04 -37.09
C ASN A 216 -20.45 2.32 -37.70
N GLU A 217 -19.21 2.68 -37.34
CA GLU A 217 -18.38 3.62 -38.13
C GLU A 217 -17.24 2.87 -38.85
#